data_AF-A0A2P2DGJ5-F1
#
_entry.id   AF-A0A2P2DGJ5-F1
#
_cell.length_a   1.000
_cell.length_b   1.000
_cell.length_c   1.000
_cell.angle_alpha   90.00
_cell.angle_beta   90.00
_cell.angle_gamma   90.00
#
_symmetry.space_group_name_H-M   'P 1'
#
loop_
_entity.id
_entity.type
_entity.pdbx_description
1 polymer ?
#
loop_
_entity_poly.entity_id
_entity_poly.type
_entity_poly.pdbx_seq_one_letter_code
_entity_poly.pdbx_strand_id
1 'polypeptide(L)'
;MTLEFQKFYLKVTAVVIALFAPVFFLGTMPETSELARLTLDLLSWPIDGKTTYSSPDTRFLSALTGGFLLGWGVNVWMLTHFVYDKAPNEVRISVLIGLISWFFLDSAGSIASGNISNAIFNVLVLLVAVGPLWVSAKK
;
A
#
# COMPACT_ATOMS: atom_id res chain seq x y z
N MET A 1 20.87 8.20 9.94
CA MET A 1 19.52 7.90 10.45
C MET A 1 19.63 7.34 11.86
N THR A 2 18.87 7.88 12.80
CA THR A 2 18.77 7.37 14.17
C THR A 2 17.76 6.24 14.27
N LEU A 3 17.85 5.42 15.33
CA LEU A 3 16.86 4.37 15.60
C LEU A 3 15.46 4.93 15.80
N GLU A 4 15.32 6.07 16.46
CA GLU A 4 14.03 6.73 16.69
C GLU A 4 13.37 7.19 15.39
N PHE A 5 14.14 7.83 14.50
CA PHE A 5 13.61 8.29 13.22
C PHE A 5 13.19 7.12 12.32
N GLN A 6 13.96 6.03 12.30
CA GLN A 6 13.58 4.83 11.58
C GLN A 6 12.30 4.18 12.16
N LYS A 7 12.17 4.11 13.49
CA LYS A 7 10.96 3.61 14.16
C LYS A 7 9.74 4.47 13.82
N PHE A 8 9.90 5.79 13.84
CA PHE A 8 8.87 6.73 13.42
C PHE A 8 8.47 6.49 11.97
N TYR A 9 9.44 6.36 11.07
CA TYR A 9 9.14 6.18 9.65
C TYR A 9 8.45 4.85 9.36
N LEU A 10 8.78 3.76 10.06
CA LEU A 10 8.03 2.50 9.93
C LEU A 10 6.53 2.65 10.28
N LYS A 11 6.18 3.53 11.22
CA LYS A 11 4.77 3.88 11.48
C LYS A 11 4.16 4.70 10.33
N VAL A 12 4.93 5.60 9.73
CA VAL A 12 4.50 6.31 8.51
C VAL A 12 4.24 5.31 7.38
N THR A 13 5.16 4.37 7.14
CA THR A 13 4.99 3.27 6.18
C THR A 13 3.72 2.47 6.46
N ALA A 14 3.47 2.09 7.71
CA ALA A 14 2.24 1.39 8.10
C ALA A 14 0.97 2.18 7.76
N VAL A 15 0.96 3.48 8.01
CA VAL A 15 -0.17 4.36 7.67
C VAL A 15 -0.34 4.49 6.16
N VAL A 16 0.75 4.67 5.41
CA VAL A 16 0.72 4.74 3.94
C VAL A 16 0.09 3.49 3.33
N ILE A 17 0.47 2.30 3.82
CA ILE A 17 -0.12 1.02 3.39
C ILE A 17 -1.61 0.97 3.74
N ALA A 18 -1.97 1.30 4.99
CA ALA A 18 -3.34 1.16 5.47
C ALA A 18 -4.30 2.26 4.97
N LEU A 19 -3.80 3.40 4.49
CA LEU A 19 -4.62 4.58 4.15
C LEU A 19 -5.70 4.28 3.11
N PHE A 20 -5.39 3.43 2.12
CA PHE A 20 -6.34 3.06 1.08
C PHE A 20 -7.33 1.96 1.50
N ALA A 21 -7.12 1.31 2.64
CA ALA A 21 -8.02 0.29 3.14
C ALA A 21 -9.48 0.76 3.33
N PRO A 22 -9.76 1.87 4.05
CA PRO A 22 -11.12 2.38 4.17
C PRO A 22 -11.72 2.78 2.83
N VAL A 23 -10.91 3.29 1.89
CA VAL A 23 -11.37 3.64 0.55
C VAL A 23 -11.90 2.40 -0.18
N PHE A 24 -11.11 1.32 -0.24
CA PHE A 24 -11.51 0.09 -0.90
C PHE A 24 -12.62 -0.68 -0.15
N PHE A 25 -12.66 -0.58 1.18
CA PHE A 25 -13.78 -1.11 1.96
C PHE A 25 -15.10 -0.40 1.64
N LEU A 26 -15.10 0.93 1.57
CA LEU A 26 -16.27 1.70 1.14
C LEU A 26 -16.64 1.42 -0.33
N GLY A 27 -15.66 1.01 -1.15
CA GLY A 27 -15.86 0.48 -2.50
C GLY A 27 -16.80 -0.73 -2.60
N THR A 28 -17.00 -1.48 -1.52
CA THR A 28 -17.83 -2.69 -1.53
C THR A 28 -19.33 -2.41 -1.63
N MET A 29 -19.75 -1.21 -1.24
CA MET A 29 -21.15 -0.76 -1.21
C MET A 29 -21.39 0.21 -2.36
N PRO A 30 -22.43 0.00 -3.20
CA PRO A 30 -22.72 0.88 -4.33
C PRO A 30 -22.77 2.36 -3.94
N GLU A 31 -23.42 2.68 -2.81
CA GLU A 31 -23.69 4.04 -2.34
C GLU A 31 -22.43 4.82 -1.93
N THR A 32 -21.36 4.12 -1.57
CA THR A 32 -20.09 4.72 -1.11
C THR A 32 -18.91 4.40 -2.04
N SER A 33 -19.17 3.80 -3.19
CA SER A 33 -18.13 3.28 -4.08
C SER A 33 -17.38 4.35 -4.88
N GLU A 34 -17.92 5.57 -4.99
CA GLU A 34 -17.35 6.60 -5.87
C GLU A 34 -15.90 6.95 -5.55
N LEU A 35 -15.50 6.99 -4.28
CA LEU A 35 -14.11 7.30 -3.93
C LEU A 35 -13.16 6.18 -4.39
N ALA A 36 -13.56 4.92 -4.24
CA ALA A 36 -12.80 3.77 -4.71
C ALA A 36 -12.76 3.71 -6.25
N ARG A 37 -13.90 3.99 -6.89
CA ARG A 37 -14.02 4.09 -8.35
C ARG A 37 -13.07 5.15 -8.91
N LEU A 38 -13.11 6.38 -8.39
CA LEU A 38 -12.23 7.48 -8.80
C LEU A 38 -10.76 7.16 -8.56
N THR A 39 -10.44 6.48 -7.45
CA THR A 39 -9.07 6.03 -7.16
C THR A 39 -8.59 5.07 -8.24
N LEU A 40 -9.36 4.03 -8.58
CA LEU A 40 -8.97 3.10 -9.65
C LEU A 40 -8.93 3.77 -11.04
N ASP A 41 -9.81 4.74 -11.30
CA ASP A 41 -9.82 5.51 -12.57
C ASP A 41 -8.56 6.38 -12.71
N LEU A 42 -8.11 6.99 -11.62
CA LEU A 42 -6.85 7.71 -11.55
C LEU A 42 -5.66 6.78 -11.79
N LEU A 43 -5.63 5.62 -11.11
CA LEU A 43 -4.57 4.64 -11.27
C LEU A 43 -4.55 4.03 -12.69
N SER A 44 -5.71 3.94 -13.33
CA SER A 44 -5.91 3.48 -14.72
C SER A 44 -5.85 4.63 -15.75
N TRP A 45 -5.18 5.74 -15.40
CA TRP A 45 -5.12 6.99 -16.17
C TRP A 45 -5.21 6.82 -17.70
N PRO A 46 -6.02 7.65 -18.39
CA PRO A 46 -6.67 8.88 -17.92
C PRO A 46 -7.96 8.68 -17.12
N ILE A 47 -8.31 9.68 -16.31
CA ILE A 47 -9.61 9.72 -15.61
C ILE A 47 -10.72 9.96 -16.64
N ASP A 48 -11.26 8.88 -17.21
CA ASP A 48 -12.24 8.94 -18.30
C ASP A 48 -13.60 8.33 -17.94
N GLY A 49 -13.77 7.84 -16.71
CA GLY A 49 -15.02 7.28 -16.21
C GLY A 49 -15.28 5.85 -16.66
N LYS A 50 -14.37 5.20 -17.39
CA LYS A 50 -14.56 3.80 -17.82
C LYS A 50 -14.39 2.81 -16.69
N THR A 51 -13.67 3.18 -15.63
CA THR A 51 -13.54 2.34 -14.45
C THR A 51 -14.85 2.32 -13.67
N THR A 52 -15.46 1.14 -13.53
CA THR A 52 -16.76 0.97 -12.86
C THR A 52 -16.73 -0.10 -11.76
N TYR A 53 -17.57 0.09 -10.74
CA TYR A 53 -17.81 -0.84 -9.62
C TYR A 53 -19.14 -1.60 -9.78
N SER A 54 -19.68 -1.66 -11.00
CA SER A 54 -20.97 -2.29 -11.30
C SER A 54 -20.95 -3.80 -11.10
N SER A 55 -19.82 -4.46 -11.39
CA SER A 55 -19.66 -5.89 -11.19
C SER A 55 -19.57 -6.26 -9.70
N PRO A 56 -20.31 -7.28 -9.23
CA PRO A 56 -20.11 -7.86 -7.91
C PRO A 56 -18.68 -8.34 -7.66
N ASP A 57 -17.99 -8.83 -8.69
CA ASP A 57 -16.61 -9.31 -8.57
C ASP A 57 -15.63 -8.17 -8.26
N THR A 58 -15.82 -6.99 -8.89
CA THR A 58 -15.01 -5.79 -8.58
C THR A 58 -15.20 -5.36 -7.14
N ARG A 59 -16.45 -5.36 -6.65
CA ARG A 59 -16.76 -5.03 -5.25
C ARG A 59 -16.15 -6.04 -4.28
N PHE A 60 -16.20 -7.33 -4.60
CA PHE A 60 -15.58 -8.38 -3.80
C PHE A 60 -14.05 -8.25 -3.77
N LEU A 61 -13.40 -8.03 -4.91
CA LEU A 61 -11.96 -7.76 -4.98
C LEU A 61 -11.57 -6.50 -4.21
N SER A 62 -12.42 -5.47 -4.21
CA SER A 62 -12.22 -4.27 -3.39
C SER A 62 -12.27 -4.58 -1.89
N ALA A 63 -13.18 -5.47 -1.45
CA ALA A 63 -13.23 -5.93 -0.06
C ALA A 63 -11.92 -6.63 0.34
N LEU A 64 -11.45 -7.55 -0.50
CA LEU A 64 -10.18 -8.27 -0.28
C LEU A 64 -9.00 -7.30 -0.22
N THR A 65 -8.92 -6.37 -1.17
CA THR A 65 -7.87 -5.35 -1.23
C THR A 65 -7.85 -4.50 0.04
N GLY A 66 -9.01 -3.99 0.48
CA GLY A 66 -9.12 -3.22 1.72
C GLY A 66 -8.68 -4.02 2.95
N GLY A 67 -9.12 -5.28 3.05
CA GLY A 67 -8.72 -6.18 4.14
C GLY A 67 -7.22 -6.44 4.20
N PHE A 68 -6.60 -6.77 3.07
CA PHE A 68 -5.15 -7.02 3.00
C PHE A 68 -4.33 -5.77 3.31
N LEU A 69 -4.74 -4.59 2.83
CA LEU A 69 -4.04 -3.33 3.11
C LEU A 69 -4.10 -2.94 4.58
N LEU A 70 -5.28 -3.03 5.21
CA LEU A 70 -5.40 -2.74 6.64
C LEU A 70 -4.59 -3.75 7.47
N GLY A 71 -4.74 -5.04 7.17
CA GLY A 71 -4.04 -6.11 7.86
C GLY A 71 -2.51 -5.96 7.76
N TRP A 72 -2.00 -5.64 6.56
CA TRP A 72 -0.57 -5.43 6.36
C TRP A 72 -0.06 -4.18 7.08
N GLY A 73 -0.76 -3.04 6.97
CA GLY A 73 -0.38 -1.83 7.69
C GLY A 73 -0.36 -2.01 9.21
N VAL A 74 -1.39 -2.66 9.77
CA VAL A 74 -1.44 -3.00 11.20
C VAL A 74 -0.31 -3.95 11.59
N ASN A 75 0.02 -4.95 10.75
CA ASN A 75 1.14 -5.84 11.00
C ASN A 75 2.47 -5.06 11.11
N VAL A 76 2.76 -4.16 10.16
CA VAL A 76 3.95 -3.30 10.20
C VAL A 76 3.96 -2.43 11.45
N TRP A 77 2.81 -1.86 11.82
CA TRP A 77 2.69 -1.07 13.05
C TRP A 77 3.02 -1.89 14.30
N MET A 78 2.50 -3.11 14.39
CA MET A 78 2.73 -3.99 15.54
C MET A 78 4.18 -4.50 15.61
N LEU A 79 4.82 -4.80 14.47
CA LEU A 79 6.25 -5.09 14.42
C LEU A 79 7.07 -3.90 14.95
N THR A 80 6.67 -2.69 14.58
CA THR A 80 7.30 -1.45 15.06
C THR A 80 7.12 -1.25 16.56
N HIS A 81 5.97 -1.65 17.12
CA HIS A 81 5.68 -1.49 18.55
C HIS A 81 6.32 -2.57 19.41
N PHE A 82 6.20 -3.85 19.02
CA PHE A 82 6.56 -4.98 19.88
C PHE A 82 7.96 -5.56 19.61
N VAL A 83 8.49 -5.41 18.40
CA VAL A 83 9.70 -6.13 17.95
C VAL A 83 10.88 -5.20 17.70
N TYR A 84 10.62 -4.00 17.20
CA TYR A 84 11.66 -3.10 16.70
C TYR A 84 12.77 -2.79 17.71
N ASP A 85 12.45 -2.60 19.00
CA ASP A 85 13.47 -2.27 20.01
C ASP A 85 14.43 -3.43 20.29
N LYS A 86 14.05 -4.66 19.93
CA LYS A 86 14.88 -5.88 20.05
C LYS A 86 15.64 -6.20 18.77
N ALA A 87 15.05 -5.90 17.62
CA ALA A 87 15.54 -6.31 16.31
C ALA A 87 15.23 -5.25 15.22
N PRO A 88 15.83 -4.05 15.31
CA PRO A 88 15.45 -2.92 14.46
C PRO A 88 15.79 -3.16 12.99
N ASN A 89 16.94 -3.79 12.73
CA ASN A 89 17.39 -4.07 11.37
C ASN A 89 16.52 -5.14 10.70
N GLU A 90 16.15 -6.17 11.44
CA GLU A 90 15.35 -7.30 10.97
C GLU A 90 13.94 -6.84 10.63
N VAL A 91 13.32 -6.03 11.50
CA VAL A 91 12.01 -5.41 11.21
C VAL A 91 12.09 -4.53 9.96
N ARG A 92 13.10 -3.65 9.87
CA ARG A 92 13.31 -2.78 8.71
C ARG A 92 13.44 -3.56 7.41
N ILE A 93 14.35 -4.55 7.36
CA ILE A 93 14.62 -5.32 6.14
C ILE A 93 13.38 -6.14 5.76
N SER A 94 12.65 -6.70 6.72
CA SER A 94 11.42 -7.44 6.44
C SER A 94 10.36 -6.57 5.75
N VAL A 95 10.16 -5.35 6.25
CA VAL A 95 9.23 -4.38 5.64
C VAL A 95 9.72 -3.93 4.27
N LEU A 96 11.03 -3.65 4.13
CA LEU A 96 11.63 -3.24 2.86
C LEU A 96 11.46 -4.30 1.77
N ILE A 97 11.80 -5.56 2.07
CA ILE A 97 11.66 -6.67 1.13
C ILE A 97 10.18 -6.88 0.77
N GLY A 98 9.26 -6.77 1.74
CA GLY A 98 7.82 -6.81 1.48
C GLY A 98 7.35 -5.74 0.51
N LEU A 99 7.77 -4.48 0.71
CA LEU A 99 7.44 -3.37 -0.19
C LEU A 99 7.99 -3.56 -1.60
N ILE A 100 9.24 -4.04 -1.72
CA ILE A 100 9.86 -4.33 -3.02
C ILE A 100 9.11 -5.46 -3.73
N SER A 101 8.74 -6.52 -2.99
CA SER A 101 8.00 -7.66 -3.54
C SER A 101 6.62 -7.24 -4.03
N TRP A 102 5.90 -6.44 -3.23
CA TRP A 102 4.62 -5.83 -3.64
C TRP A 102 4.78 -4.98 -4.90
N PHE A 103 5.76 -4.08 -4.94
CA PHE A 103 6.00 -3.19 -6.07
C PHE A 103 6.19 -3.97 -7.38
N PHE A 104 7.01 -5.02 -7.38
CA PHE A 104 7.24 -5.82 -8.59
C PHE A 104 5.99 -6.59 -9.02
N LEU A 105 5.32 -7.27 -8.08
CA LEU A 105 4.16 -8.10 -8.43
C LEU A 105 2.96 -7.25 -8.87
N ASP A 106 2.68 -6.16 -8.16
CA ASP A 106 1.57 -5.26 -8.48
C ASP A 106 1.80 -4.51 -9.78
N SER A 107 3.03 -4.04 -10.03
CA SER A 107 3.37 -3.38 -11.30
C SER A 107 3.30 -4.34 -12.49
N ALA A 108 3.76 -5.59 -12.33
CA ALA A 108 3.63 -6.61 -13.37
C ALA A 108 2.16 -6.94 -13.66
N GLY A 109 1.33 -7.10 -12.62
CA GLY A 109 -0.11 -7.30 -12.75
C GLY A 109 -0.82 -6.11 -13.41
N SER A 110 -0.40 -4.89 -13.09
CA SER A 110 -0.90 -3.66 -13.69
C SER A 110 -0.61 -3.60 -15.19
N ILE A 111 0.61 -3.90 -15.60
CA ILE A 111 0.98 -3.94 -17.02
C ILE A 111 0.21 -5.06 -17.74
N ALA A 112 0.15 -6.25 -17.15
CA ALA A 112 -0.55 -7.40 -17.73
C ALA A 112 -2.07 -7.17 -17.89
N SER A 113 -2.67 -6.34 -17.04
CA SER A 113 -4.08 -5.97 -17.10
C SER A 113 -4.36 -4.72 -17.95
N GLY A 114 -3.35 -4.13 -18.58
CA GLY A 114 -3.50 -2.94 -19.43
C GLY A 114 -3.42 -1.60 -18.70
N ASN A 115 -3.14 -1.59 -17.40
CA ASN A 115 -3.09 -0.41 -16.54
C ASN A 115 -1.64 0.05 -16.29
N ILE A 116 -0.89 0.32 -17.37
CA ILE A 116 0.54 0.67 -17.30
C ILE A 116 0.78 1.91 -16.41
N SER A 117 -0.15 2.86 -16.40
CA SER A 117 -0.12 4.03 -15.52
C SER A 117 0.05 3.68 -14.04
N ASN A 118 -0.56 2.59 -13.58
CA ASN A 118 -0.45 2.18 -12.17
C ASN A 118 0.98 1.77 -11.80
N ALA A 119 1.76 1.19 -12.72
CA ALA A 119 3.17 0.90 -12.47
C ALA A 119 3.98 2.18 -12.20
N ILE A 120 3.60 3.33 -12.79
CA ILE A 120 4.21 4.63 -12.51
C ILE A 120 3.80 5.13 -11.12
N PHE A 121 2.51 5.03 -10.78
CA PHE A 121 2.03 5.37 -9.43
C PHE A 121 2.69 4.51 -8.35
N ASN A 122 2.93 3.23 -8.62
CA ASN A 122 3.64 2.32 -7.73
C ASN A 122 5.06 2.78 -7.43
N VAL A 123 5.76 3.42 -8.37
CA VAL A 123 7.08 4.03 -8.09
C VAL A 123 6.94 5.13 -7.04
N LEU A 124 5.94 6.00 -7.16
CA LEU A 124 5.69 7.06 -6.19
C LEU A 124 5.34 6.48 -4.81
N VAL A 125 4.45 5.50 -4.77
CA VAL A 125 4.07 4.81 -3.52
C VAL A 125 5.28 4.13 -2.90
N LEU A 126 6.12 3.45 -3.69
CA LEU A 126 7.34 2.81 -3.19
C LEU A 126 8.30 3.83 -2.59
N LEU A 127 8.53 4.97 -3.25
CA LEU A 127 9.42 6.01 -2.75
C LEU A 127 8.92 6.59 -1.41
N VAL A 128 7.61 6.82 -1.29
CA VAL A 128 6.99 7.34 -0.06
C VAL A 128 6.95 6.28 1.06
N ALA A 129 6.59 5.03 0.73
CA ALA A 129 6.48 3.96 1.71
C ALA A 129 7.86 3.52 2.23
N VAL A 130 8.88 3.47 1.37
CA VAL A 130 10.24 3.09 1.76
C VAL A 130 10.99 4.25 2.41
N GLY A 131 10.95 5.44 1.82
CA GLY A 131 11.67 6.62 2.31
C GLY A 131 13.11 6.35 2.78
N PRO A 132 13.46 6.58 4.06
CA PRO A 132 14.80 6.41 4.58
C PRO A 132 15.15 4.95 4.95
N LEU A 133 14.23 3.99 4.80
CA LEU A 133 14.43 2.60 5.24
C LEU A 133 15.54 1.86 4.45
N TRP A 134 15.93 2.37 3.28
CA TRP A 134 17.11 1.91 2.53
C TRP A 134 18.40 1.94 3.36
N VAL A 135 18.52 2.92 4.26
CA VAL A 135 19.72 3.14 5.06
C VAL A 135 19.57 2.41 6.40
N SER A 136 20.66 1.82 6.91
CA SER A 136 20.60 1.22 8.25
C SER A 136 20.59 2.31 9.31
N ALA A 137 19.91 2.08 10.43
CA ALA A 137 20.03 2.98 11.58
C ALA A 137 21.42 2.79 12.20
N LYS A 138 22.09 3.90 12.52
CA LYS A 138 23.32 3.83 13.33
C LYS A 138 22.91 3.60 14.78
N LYS A 139 23.59 2.66 15.45
CA LYS A 139 23.48 2.48 16.90
C LYS A 139 24.05 3.69 17.62
#